data_AF-A0A7S0PWE9-F1
#
_entry.id   AF-A0A7S0PWE9-F1
#
_cell.length_a   1.000
_cell.length_b   1.000
_cell.length_c   1.000
_cell.angle_alpha   90.00
_cell.angle_beta   90.00
_cell.angle_gamma   90.00
#
_symmetry.space_group_name_H-M   'P 1'
#
loop_
_entity.id
_entity.type
_entity.pdbx_description
1 polymer ?
#
loop_
_entity_poly.entity_id
_entity_poly.type
_entity_poly.pdbx_seq_one_letter_code
_entity_poly.pdbx_strand_id
1 'polypeptide(L)'
;RLLNNVYEAKISYLPATGAKLECFQELLVLLWKFLEENPLFMNHILTHCDINQLIVPICYLMYQSRRDPAQIGLVHICTFILLKLSGERSFGVSLYKPFTTKLPCDLPLFSGSHTDLIAITLHKLVVNGAYKLVPLYSCFLTVISNISPYWRGMSLVAAVKMVNLFELFSSPKFLYSG
;
A
#
# COMPACT_ATOMS: atom_id res chain seq x y z
N ARG A 1 2.35 15.43 1.56
CA ARG A 1 3.45 16.27 2.08
C ARG A 1 4.04 15.72 3.38
N LEU A 2 3.31 15.65 4.50
CA LEU A 2 3.88 15.14 5.78
C LEU A 2 4.33 13.67 5.73
N LEU A 3 3.51 12.76 5.19
CA LEU A 3 3.87 11.34 5.07
C LEU A 3 4.99 11.07 4.06
N ASN A 4 5.21 11.96 3.09
CA ASN A 4 6.27 11.79 2.08
C ASN A 4 7.66 11.99 2.67
N ASN A 5 7.76 12.81 3.73
CA ASN A 5 8.99 13.03 4.49
C ASN A 5 9.64 11.71 4.95
N VAL A 6 8.83 10.68 5.23
CA VAL A 6 9.31 9.39 5.75
C VAL A 6 10.27 8.67 4.80
N TYR A 7 10.04 8.70 3.48
CA TYR A 7 10.95 8.12 2.51
C TYR A 7 11.89 9.17 1.88
N GLU A 8 11.43 10.42 1.72
CA GLU A 8 12.24 11.51 1.17
C GLU A 8 13.46 11.82 2.06
N ALA A 9 13.31 11.76 3.39
CA ALA A 9 14.41 11.94 4.33
C ALA A 9 15.52 10.88 4.19
N LYS A 10 15.20 9.68 3.67
CA LYS A 10 16.20 8.62 3.41
C LYS A 10 16.87 8.74 2.03
N ILE A 11 16.26 9.45 1.08
CA ILE A 11 16.83 9.69 -0.25
C ILE A 11 17.83 10.86 -0.22
N SER A 12 17.67 11.79 0.72
CA SER A 12 18.55 12.96 0.84
C SER A 12 19.98 12.58 1.24
N TYR A 13 20.96 12.99 0.45
CA TYR A 13 22.40 12.72 0.68
C TYR A 13 22.99 13.41 1.92
N LEU A 14 22.27 14.37 2.50
CA LEU A 14 22.66 15.09 3.72
C LEU A 14 21.90 14.53 4.93
N PRO A 15 22.59 13.90 5.91
CA PRO A 15 21.95 13.23 7.05
C PRO A 15 21.21 14.15 8.04
N ALA A 16 21.08 15.46 7.78
CA ALA A 16 20.73 16.45 8.80
C ALA A 16 19.60 17.46 8.44
N THR A 17 19.02 17.42 7.23
CA THR A 17 18.12 18.51 6.79
C THR A 17 16.62 18.18 6.73
N GLY A 18 16.22 16.93 6.98
CA GLY A 18 14.81 16.59 7.14
C GLY A 18 14.55 16.11 8.55
N ALA A 19 13.86 16.90 9.38
CA ALA A 19 13.33 16.39 10.64
C ALA A 19 12.51 15.14 10.33
N LYS A 20 13.01 13.97 10.74
CA LYS A 20 12.33 12.70 10.56
C LYS A 20 11.05 12.78 11.39
N LEU A 21 9.90 12.73 10.75
CA LEU A 21 8.64 12.74 11.46
C LEU A 21 8.61 11.52 12.40
N GLU A 22 8.63 11.75 13.72
CA GLU A 22 8.60 10.67 14.72
C GLU A 22 7.17 10.16 14.95
N CYS A 23 6.16 11.00 14.71
CA CYS A 23 4.74 10.73 14.97
C CYS A 23 3.92 10.29 13.73
N PHE A 24 4.54 9.54 12.81
CA PHE A 24 3.85 9.09 11.59
C PHE A 24 2.74 8.07 11.87
N GLN A 25 2.81 7.34 12.99
CA GLN A 25 1.78 6.38 13.39
C GLN A 25 0.48 7.09 13.78
N GLU A 26 0.58 8.12 14.62
CA GLU A 26 -0.54 8.95 15.07
C GLU A 26 -1.19 9.66 13.89
N LEU A 27 -0.38 10.16 12.95
CA LEU A 27 -0.87 10.78 11.72
C LEU A 27 -1.66 9.80 10.85
N LEU A 28 -1.21 8.54 10.75
CA LEU A 28 -1.95 7.49 10.03
C LEU A 28 -3.26 7.13 10.72
N VAL A 29 -3.28 7.04 12.06
CA VAL A 29 -4.53 6.80 12.81
C VAL A 29 -5.51 7.95 12.59
N LEU A 30 -5.04 9.19 12.68
CA LEU A 30 -5.85 10.38 12.47
C LEU A 30 -6.43 10.39 11.05
N LEU A 31 -5.60 10.12 10.04
CA LEU A 31 -6.02 10.00 8.65
C LEU A 31 -7.08 8.92 8.48
N TRP A 32 -6.86 7.73 9.05
CA TRP A 32 -7.83 6.64 9.00
C TRP A 32 -9.18 7.06 9.59
N LYS A 33 -9.17 7.71 10.77
CA LYS A 33 -10.40 8.19 11.42
C LYS A 33 -11.12 9.26 10.62
N PHE A 34 -10.40 10.19 10.00
CA PHE A 34 -11.03 11.16 9.10
C PHE A 34 -11.65 10.50 7.86
N LEU A 35 -11.01 9.49 7.28
CA LEU A 35 -11.54 8.74 6.14
C LEU A 35 -12.77 7.89 6.52
N GLU A 36 -12.84 7.43 7.77
CA GLU A 36 -13.94 6.60 8.28
C GLU A 36 -15.16 7.44 8.69
N GLU A 37 -14.95 8.47 9.50
CA GLU A 37 -16.02 9.23 10.17
C GLU A 37 -16.49 10.44 9.38
N ASN A 38 -15.69 10.96 8.44
CA ASN A 38 -16.01 12.19 7.70
C ASN A 38 -16.18 11.92 6.19
N PRO A 39 -17.42 11.71 5.69
CA PRO A 39 -17.65 11.46 4.27
C PRO A 39 -17.31 12.66 3.37
N LEU A 40 -17.39 13.89 3.90
CA LEU A 40 -16.98 15.09 3.15
C LEU A 40 -15.46 15.10 2.93
N PHE A 41 -14.69 14.65 3.91
CA PHE A 41 -13.24 14.53 3.80
C PHE A 41 -12.83 13.45 2.79
N MET A 42 -13.49 12.29 2.82
CA MET A 42 -13.28 11.23 1.82
C MET A 42 -13.50 11.77 0.40
N ASN A 43 -14.65 12.40 0.15
CA ASN A 43 -14.94 12.99 -1.15
C ASN A 43 -13.90 14.04 -1.54
N HIS A 44 -13.53 14.94 -0.63
CA HIS A 44 -12.55 15.99 -0.89
C HIS A 44 -11.19 15.42 -1.32
N ILE A 45 -10.70 14.39 -0.62
CA ILE A 45 -9.43 13.75 -0.96
C ILE A 45 -9.48 13.11 -2.34
N LEU A 46 -10.59 12.47 -2.69
CA LEU A 46 -10.71 11.73 -3.94
C LEU A 46 -10.94 12.62 -5.16
N THR A 47 -11.54 13.80 -4.99
CA THR A 47 -11.85 14.72 -6.10
C THR A 47 -10.83 15.84 -6.26
N HIS A 48 -10.32 16.39 -5.16
CA HIS A 48 -9.50 17.61 -5.18
C HIS A 48 -8.01 17.37 -4.90
N CYS A 49 -7.65 16.21 -4.35
CA CYS A 49 -6.26 15.90 -4.01
C CYS A 49 -5.64 14.86 -4.94
N ASP A 50 -4.31 14.86 -5.04
CA ASP A 50 -3.57 13.80 -5.72
C ASP A 50 -3.33 12.63 -4.76
N ILE A 51 -4.31 11.72 -4.69
CA ILE A 51 -4.28 10.55 -3.80
C ILE A 51 -3.03 9.67 -3.97
N ASN A 52 -2.42 9.66 -5.16
CA ASN A 52 -1.21 8.90 -5.43
C ASN A 52 -0.04 9.31 -4.51
N GLN A 53 0.04 10.60 -4.14
CA GLN A 53 1.02 11.07 -3.17
C GLN A 53 0.81 10.48 -1.77
N LEU A 54 -0.39 10.03 -1.44
CA LEU A 54 -0.69 9.34 -0.19
C LEU A 54 -0.37 7.84 -0.27
N ILE A 55 -0.59 7.22 -1.42
CA ILE A 55 -0.37 5.78 -1.62
C ILE A 55 1.11 5.40 -1.55
N VAL A 56 1.99 6.23 -2.09
CA VAL A 56 3.44 5.97 -2.09
C VAL A 56 4.00 5.77 -0.67
N PRO A 57 3.83 6.69 0.29
CA PRO A 57 4.33 6.50 1.65
C PRO A 57 3.61 5.37 2.40
N ILE A 58 2.32 5.13 2.14
CA ILE A 58 1.59 3.99 2.73
C ILE A 58 2.22 2.66 2.29
N CYS A 59 2.43 2.48 0.98
CA CYS A 59 3.05 1.26 0.44
C CYS A 59 4.48 1.08 0.97
N TYR A 60 5.25 2.17 1.03
CA TYR A 60 6.61 2.15 1.58
C TYR A 60 6.63 1.73 3.06
N LEU A 61 5.77 2.31 3.90
CA LEU A 61 5.68 1.99 5.32
C LEU A 61 5.24 0.54 5.56
N MET A 62 4.22 0.08 4.81
CA MET A 62 3.80 -1.33 4.83
C MET A 62 4.94 -2.25 4.45
N TYR A 63 5.67 -1.94 3.38
CA TYR A 63 6.80 -2.74 2.94
C TYR A 63 7.90 -2.78 4.01
N GLN A 64 8.31 -1.64 4.56
CA GLN A 64 9.38 -1.59 5.57
C GLN A 64 9.00 -2.36 6.85
N SER A 65 7.74 -2.27 7.27
CA SER A 65 7.24 -2.84 8.52
C SER A 65 6.86 -4.32 8.42
N ARG A 66 6.75 -4.88 7.21
CA ARG A 66 6.15 -6.20 6.94
C ARG A 66 6.75 -7.36 7.75
N ARG A 67 8.03 -7.28 8.14
CA ARG A 67 8.75 -8.35 8.85
C ARG A 67 8.83 -8.12 10.36
N ASP A 68 8.55 -6.91 10.83
CA ASP A 68 8.70 -6.54 12.24
C ASP A 68 7.37 -6.77 12.98
N PRO A 69 7.27 -7.77 13.87
CA PRO A 69 6.05 -8.03 14.62
C PRO A 69 5.64 -6.88 15.55
N ALA A 70 6.57 -6.00 15.94
CA ALA A 70 6.26 -4.84 16.77
C ALA A 70 5.54 -3.74 15.96
N GLN A 71 5.76 -3.69 14.64
CA GLN A 71 5.13 -2.70 13.75
C GLN A 71 3.88 -3.23 13.05
N ILE A 72 3.32 -4.33 13.53
CA ILE A 72 2.11 -4.91 12.92
C ILE A 72 0.92 -3.96 12.98
N GLY A 73 0.76 -3.20 14.08
CA GLY A 73 -0.31 -2.22 14.23
C GLY A 73 -0.29 -1.17 13.11
N LEU A 74 0.91 -0.75 12.68
CA LEU A 74 1.06 0.14 11.53
C LEU A 74 0.54 -0.51 10.25
N VAL A 75 0.92 -1.76 10.00
CA VAL A 75 0.49 -2.47 8.78
C VAL A 75 -1.03 -2.62 8.77
N HIS A 76 -1.66 -2.91 9.91
CA HIS A 76 -3.12 -2.94 10.04
C HIS A 76 -3.75 -1.60 9.65
N ILE A 77 -3.28 -0.48 10.22
CA ILE A 77 -3.82 0.85 9.92
C ILE A 77 -3.67 1.18 8.43
N CYS A 78 -2.50 0.97 7.85
CA CYS A 78 -2.27 1.16 6.42
C CYS A 78 -3.20 0.30 5.56
N THR A 79 -3.43 -0.95 5.97
CA THR A 79 -4.35 -1.88 5.28
C THR A 79 -5.77 -1.38 5.31
N PHE A 80 -6.26 -0.89 6.46
CA PHE A 80 -7.61 -0.36 6.58
C PHE A 80 -7.81 0.94 5.79
N ILE A 81 -6.80 1.81 5.74
CA ILE A 81 -6.82 2.99 4.87
C ILE A 81 -6.94 2.56 3.40
N LEU A 82 -6.09 1.63 2.94
CA LEU A 82 -6.16 1.11 1.57
C LEU A 82 -7.49 0.44 1.27
N LEU A 83 -8.02 -0.36 2.22
CA LEU A 83 -9.30 -1.04 2.07
C LEU A 83 -10.43 -0.02 1.89
N LYS A 84 -10.49 1.00 2.76
CA LYS A 84 -11.50 2.04 2.70
C LYS A 84 -11.42 2.83 1.38
N LEU A 85 -10.22 3.24 0.97
CA LEU A 85 -10.02 3.98 -0.29
C LEU A 85 -10.35 3.11 -1.51
N SER A 86 -9.97 1.83 -1.49
CA SER A 86 -10.18 0.91 -2.61
C SER A 86 -11.65 0.72 -2.98
N GLY A 87 -12.57 0.87 -2.01
CA GLY A 87 -14.00 0.77 -2.26
C GLY A 87 -14.56 1.87 -3.18
N GLU A 88 -13.83 2.97 -3.36
CA GLU A 88 -14.28 4.11 -4.14
C GLU A 88 -13.81 4.03 -5.60
N ARG A 89 -14.73 4.24 -6.55
CA ARG A 89 -14.42 4.20 -7.98
C ARG A 89 -13.36 5.24 -8.39
N SER A 90 -13.47 6.46 -7.86
CA SER A 90 -12.55 7.57 -8.14
C SER A 90 -11.11 7.23 -7.75
N PHE A 91 -10.94 6.47 -6.67
CA PHE A 91 -9.65 5.97 -6.24
C PHE A 91 -9.04 5.05 -7.31
N GLY A 92 -9.76 4.00 -7.71
CA GLY A 92 -9.27 3.02 -8.70
C GLY A 92 -8.87 3.68 -10.03
N VAL A 93 -9.66 4.65 -10.51
CA VAL A 93 -9.32 5.41 -11.73
C VAL A 93 -8.06 6.27 -11.55
N SER A 94 -7.87 6.89 -10.38
CA SER A 94 -6.72 7.76 -10.11
C SER A 94 -5.39 7.00 -10.05
N LEU A 95 -5.42 5.70 -9.71
CA LEU A 95 -4.23 4.84 -9.61
C LEU A 95 -3.56 4.53 -10.95
N TYR A 96 -4.25 4.74 -12.08
CA TYR A 96 -3.68 4.51 -13.41
C TYR A 96 -2.50 5.44 -13.73
N LYS A 97 -2.34 6.57 -13.01
CA LYS A 97 -1.21 7.48 -13.22
C LYS A 97 0.13 6.73 -13.13
N PRO A 98 1.08 7.01 -14.03
CA PRO A 98 2.37 6.32 -14.04
C PRO A 98 3.13 6.58 -12.74
N PHE A 99 3.77 5.54 -12.22
CA PHE A 99 4.62 5.62 -11.04
C PHE A 99 6.06 5.88 -11.47
N THR A 100 6.60 7.03 -11.06
CA THR A 100 7.95 7.49 -11.46
C THR A 100 8.92 7.58 -10.29
N THR A 101 8.42 7.50 -9.05
CA THR A 101 9.22 7.68 -7.84
C THR A 101 10.07 6.44 -7.55
N LYS A 102 11.38 6.61 -7.35
CA LYS A 102 12.24 5.52 -6.84
C LYS A 102 12.16 5.51 -5.31
N LEU A 103 11.60 4.46 -4.74
CA LEU A 103 11.53 4.27 -3.29
C LEU A 103 12.85 3.70 -2.75
N PRO A 104 13.32 4.13 -1.56
CA PRO A 104 14.53 3.64 -0.92
C PRO A 104 14.24 2.30 -0.21
N CYS A 105 13.80 1.30 -0.98
CA CYS A 105 13.47 -0.02 -0.47
C CYS A 105 13.68 -1.09 -1.55
N ASP A 106 13.88 -2.34 -1.13
CA ASP A 106 14.16 -3.49 -2.03
C ASP A 106 12.91 -4.02 -2.77
N LEU A 107 12.03 -3.13 -3.22
CA LEU A 107 10.95 -3.49 -4.13
C LEU A 107 11.55 -3.84 -5.50
N PRO A 108 11.01 -4.84 -6.22
CA PRO A 108 11.48 -5.14 -7.56
C PRO A 108 11.29 -3.91 -8.46
N LEU A 109 12.26 -3.63 -9.32
CA LEU A 109 12.14 -2.55 -10.29
C LEU A 109 11.03 -2.89 -11.29
N PHE A 110 10.09 -1.95 -11.49
CA PHE A 110 9.02 -2.07 -12.46
C PHE A 110 8.79 -0.73 -13.15
N SER A 111 8.23 -0.78 -14.37
CA SER A 111 7.68 0.37 -15.07
C SER A 111 6.18 0.15 -15.18
N GLY A 112 5.40 0.97 -14.49
CA GLY A 112 3.97 0.76 -14.33
C GLY A 112 3.28 1.91 -13.62
N SER A 113 2.07 1.64 -13.14
CA SER A 113 1.19 2.60 -12.46
C SER A 113 1.28 2.48 -10.94
N HIS A 114 0.55 3.34 -10.21
CA HIS A 114 0.41 3.20 -8.75
C HIS A 114 -0.39 1.93 -8.38
N THR A 115 -1.23 1.44 -9.28
CA THR A 115 -1.89 0.13 -9.15
C THR A 115 -0.86 -1.00 -9.03
N ASP A 116 0.18 -0.99 -9.86
CA ASP A 116 1.27 -1.96 -9.81
C ASP A 116 2.05 -1.89 -8.49
N LEU A 117 2.29 -0.67 -7.98
CA LEU A 117 2.94 -0.48 -6.67
C LEU A 117 2.15 -1.17 -5.55
N ILE A 118 0.83 -0.96 -5.49
CA ILE A 118 -0.04 -1.58 -4.47
C ILE A 118 0.02 -3.10 -4.61
N ALA A 119 -0.19 -3.61 -5.81
CA ALA A 119 -0.17 -5.04 -6.11
C ALA A 119 1.14 -5.73 -5.69
N ILE A 120 2.29 -5.17 -6.08
CA ILE A 120 3.61 -5.71 -5.75
C ILE A 120 3.87 -5.65 -4.24
N THR A 121 3.46 -4.55 -3.59
CA THR A 121 3.59 -4.37 -2.15
C THR A 121 2.77 -5.41 -1.40
N LEU A 122 1.48 -5.56 -1.70
CA LEU A 122 0.59 -6.53 -1.07
C LEU A 122 1.08 -7.97 -1.28
N HIS A 123 1.54 -8.32 -2.49
CA HIS A 123 2.18 -9.63 -2.72
C HIS A 123 3.39 -9.84 -1.78
N LYS A 124 4.25 -8.83 -1.60
CA LYS A 124 5.41 -8.95 -0.71
C LYS A 124 5.01 -9.09 0.76
N LEU A 125 3.90 -8.49 1.20
CA LEU A 125 3.35 -8.72 2.54
C LEU A 125 2.83 -10.15 2.71
N VAL A 126 2.23 -10.74 1.68
CA VAL A 126 1.76 -12.12 1.72
C VAL A 126 2.95 -13.09 1.77
N VAL A 127 3.87 -13.01 0.80
CA VAL A 127 4.95 -14.02 0.64
C VAL A 127 6.11 -13.84 1.63
N ASN A 128 6.34 -12.61 2.11
CA ASN A 128 7.53 -12.26 2.90
C ASN A 128 7.18 -11.37 4.11
N GLY A 129 5.94 -11.46 4.58
CA GLY A 129 5.48 -10.80 5.80
C GLY A 129 5.62 -11.70 7.03
N ALA A 130 5.49 -11.11 8.21
CA ALA A 130 5.38 -11.85 9.47
C ALA A 130 4.10 -12.70 9.49
N TYR A 131 4.13 -13.87 10.14
CA TYR A 131 2.97 -14.77 10.22
C TYR A 131 1.71 -14.08 10.77
N LYS A 132 1.90 -13.10 11.66
CA LYS A 132 0.81 -12.33 12.25
C LYS A 132 0.02 -11.50 11.23
N LEU A 133 0.50 -11.35 9.99
CA LEU A 133 -0.21 -10.68 8.89
C LEU A 133 -1.22 -11.60 8.18
N VAL A 134 -1.24 -12.91 8.45
CA VAL A 134 -2.19 -13.86 7.85
C VAL A 134 -3.67 -13.40 7.98
N PRO A 135 -4.14 -12.85 9.12
CA PRO A 135 -5.50 -12.33 9.25
C PRO A 135 -5.84 -11.18 8.28
N LEU A 136 -4.83 -10.48 7.73
CA LEU A 136 -5.02 -9.39 6.78
C LEU A 136 -5.06 -9.86 5.31
N TYR A 137 -4.79 -11.14 5.03
CA TYR A 137 -4.73 -11.63 3.65
C TYR A 137 -6.06 -11.44 2.91
N SER A 138 -7.19 -11.64 3.57
CA SER A 138 -8.51 -11.37 2.99
C SER A 138 -8.64 -9.89 2.62
N CYS A 139 -8.23 -8.96 3.49
CA CYS A 139 -8.22 -7.52 3.20
C CYS A 139 -7.31 -7.18 2.02
N PHE A 140 -6.12 -7.78 1.92
CA PHE A 140 -5.20 -7.55 0.80
C PHE A 140 -5.83 -7.98 -0.52
N LEU A 141 -6.44 -9.16 -0.56
CA LEU A 141 -7.13 -9.67 -1.74
C LEU A 141 -8.36 -8.82 -2.10
N THR A 142 -9.10 -8.32 -1.11
CA THR A 142 -10.20 -7.37 -1.34
C THR A 142 -9.71 -6.07 -1.96
N VAL A 143 -8.61 -5.48 -1.47
CA VAL A 143 -8.02 -4.28 -2.08
C VAL A 143 -7.66 -4.52 -3.55
N ILE A 144 -6.98 -5.65 -3.84
CA ILE A 144 -6.62 -6.03 -5.22
C ILE A 144 -7.88 -6.20 -6.09
N SER A 145 -8.91 -6.85 -5.54
CA SER A 145 -10.17 -7.09 -6.25
C SER A 145 -10.88 -5.78 -6.58
N ASN A 146 -10.92 -4.83 -5.64
CA ASN A 146 -11.56 -3.54 -5.81
C ASN A 146 -10.87 -2.66 -6.87
N ILE A 147 -9.53 -2.69 -6.95
CA ILE A 147 -8.78 -1.91 -7.96
C ILE A 147 -8.73 -2.60 -9.33
N SER A 148 -8.97 -3.90 -9.40
CA SER A 148 -8.85 -4.71 -10.63
C SER A 148 -9.65 -4.20 -11.84
N PRO A 149 -10.88 -3.67 -11.73
CA PRO A 149 -11.64 -3.20 -12.89
C PRO A 149 -11.02 -1.96 -13.57
N TYR A 150 -10.14 -1.26 -12.85
CA TYR A 150 -9.49 -0.03 -13.30
C TYR A 150 -8.03 -0.25 -13.72
N TRP A 151 -7.50 -1.45 -13.52
CA TRP A 151 -6.11 -1.78 -13.77
C TRP A 151 -5.83 -2.00 -15.26
N ARG A 152 -5.70 -0.89 -15.98
CA ARG A 152 -5.32 -0.88 -17.40
C ARG A 152 -3.79 -0.85 -17.49
N GLY A 153 -3.20 -1.71 -18.31
CA GLY A 153 -1.75 -1.71 -18.53
C GLY A 153 -0.91 -2.26 -17.36
N MET A 154 -1.28 -3.44 -16.86
CA MET A 154 -0.51 -4.15 -15.83
C MET A 154 0.93 -4.40 -16.28
N SER A 155 1.89 -4.04 -15.44
CA SER A 155 3.31 -4.30 -15.68
C SER A 155 3.61 -5.81 -15.61
N LEU A 156 4.62 -6.27 -16.36
CA LEU A 156 5.05 -7.67 -16.31
C LEU A 156 5.37 -8.15 -14.88
N VAL A 157 6.01 -7.28 -14.09
CA VAL A 157 6.38 -7.59 -12.71
C VAL A 157 5.15 -7.82 -11.85
N ALA A 158 4.13 -6.96 -11.95
CA ALA A 158 2.90 -7.12 -11.19
C ALA A 158 2.08 -8.32 -11.67
N ALA A 159 2.06 -8.61 -12.98
CA ALA A 159 1.42 -9.79 -13.54
C ALA A 159 2.00 -11.08 -12.94
N VAL A 160 3.32 -11.22 -12.90
CA VAL A 160 4.00 -12.36 -12.25
C VAL A 160 3.62 -12.43 -10.76
N LYS A 161 3.48 -11.29 -10.06
CA LYS A 161 3.08 -11.30 -8.65
C LYS A 161 1.63 -11.77 -8.47
N MET A 162 0.73 -11.41 -9.38
CA MET A 162 -0.65 -11.90 -9.33
C MET A 162 -0.72 -13.41 -9.57
N VAL A 163 0.02 -13.93 -10.54
CA VAL A 163 0.11 -15.39 -10.79
C VAL A 163 0.66 -16.11 -9.56
N ASN A 164 1.74 -15.61 -8.96
CA ASN A 164 2.30 -16.20 -7.74
C ASN A 164 1.30 -16.20 -6.56
N LEU A 165 0.49 -15.14 -6.41
CA LEU A 165 -0.56 -15.12 -5.39
C LEU A 165 -1.62 -16.19 -5.68
N PHE A 166 -2.04 -16.31 -6.93
CA PHE A 166 -3.00 -17.33 -7.34
C PHE A 166 -2.49 -18.74 -7.03
N GLU A 167 -1.25 -19.06 -7.41
CA GLU A 167 -0.62 -20.36 -7.10
C GLU A 167 -0.52 -20.62 -5.60
N LEU A 168 -0.15 -19.60 -4.82
CA LEU A 168 -0.04 -19.72 -3.36
C LEU A 168 -1.39 -20.05 -2.73
N PHE A 169 -2.43 -19.28 -3.05
CA PHE A 169 -3.76 -19.42 -2.44
C PHE A 169 -4.54 -20.63 -2.97
N SER A 170 -4.25 -21.09 -4.19
CA SER A 170 -4.80 -22.35 -4.74
C SER A 170 -4.01 -23.59 -4.32
N SER A 171 -2.88 -23.43 -3.63
CA SER A 171 -2.08 -24.58 -3.20
C SER A 171 -2.82 -25.44 -2.18
N PRO A 172 -2.70 -26.78 -2.24
CA PRO A 172 -3.29 -27.68 -1.25
C PRO A 172 -2.89 -27.33 0.18
N LYS A 173 -1.63 -26.91 0.37
CA LYS A 173 -1.11 -26.50 1.68
C LYS A 173 -1.91 -25.35 2.28
N PHE A 174 -2.27 -24.36 1.46
CA PHE A 174 -3.05 -23.22 1.94
C PHE A 174 -4.52 -23.62 2.14
N LEU A 175 -5.13 -24.30 1.16
CA LEU A 175 -6.55 -24.70 1.22
C LEU A 175 -6.88 -25.64 2.37
N TYR A 176 -5.95 -26.53 2.75
CA TYR A 176 -6.12 -27.48 3.86
C TYR A 176 -5.53 -26.98 5.19
N SER A 177 -5.07 -25.72 5.27
CA SER A 177 -4.53 -25.14 6.51
C SER A 177 -5.59 -24.54 7.44
N GLY A 178 -6.88 -24.65 7.07
CA GLY A 178 -8.04 -24.23 7.86
C GLY A 178 -8.35 -25.14 9.03
#